data_AF-A0AAQ4CT85-F1
#
_entry.id   AF-A0AAQ4CT85-F1
#
_cell.length_a   1.000
_cell.length_b   1.000
_cell.length_c   1.000
_cell.angle_alpha   90.00
_cell.angle_beta   90.00
_cell.angle_gamma   90.00
#
_symmetry.space_group_name_H-M   'P 1'
#
loop_
_entity.id
_entity.type
_entity.pdbx_description
1 polymer ?
#
loop_
_entity_poly.entity_id
_entity_poly.type
_entity_poly.pdbx_seq_one_letter_code
_entity_poly.pdbx_strand_id
1 'polypeptide(L)'
;MQNFRELTIDIALSHRIRNYDEILYEGTRKRNSCVFFSPGYCKKFSPRSKILASWISNGKIIPHPVFCYLCPYYSLRDDEKTVTVDLFDIYMMYRNLKAQIERELQFIENKLTEFSYSTSLALRRRREDLLTFLDDITMKSKILLEIIKMSEKDGY
;
A
#
# COMPACT_ATOMS: atom_id res chain seq x y z
N MET A 1 -19.93 -10.45 -13.97
CA MET A 1 -19.68 -9.00 -13.80
C MET A 1 -18.41 -8.68 -13.02
N GLN A 2 -18.09 -9.38 -11.92
CA GLN A 2 -16.90 -9.14 -11.11
C GLN A 2 -15.58 -9.27 -11.92
N ASN A 3 -15.45 -10.35 -12.71
CA ASN A 3 -14.29 -10.54 -13.61
C ASN A 3 -14.14 -9.43 -14.66
N PHE A 4 -15.23 -8.85 -15.15
CA PHE A 4 -15.15 -7.77 -16.14
C PHE A 4 -14.63 -6.47 -15.53
N ARG A 5 -15.06 -6.14 -14.30
CA ARG A 5 -14.57 -4.97 -13.57
C ARG A 5 -13.08 -5.09 -13.23
N GLU A 6 -12.64 -6.27 -12.76
CA GLU A 6 -11.22 -6.55 -12.52
C GLU A 6 -10.41 -6.40 -13.82
N LEU A 7 -10.85 -6.99 -14.92
CA LEU A 7 -10.20 -6.85 -16.22
C LEU A 7 -10.09 -5.39 -16.70
N THR A 8 -11.12 -4.57 -16.51
CA THR A 8 -11.05 -3.14 -16.87
C THR A 8 -10.02 -2.39 -16.02
N ILE A 9 -9.96 -2.69 -14.72
CA ILE A 9 -8.95 -2.10 -13.83
C ILE A 9 -7.55 -2.56 -14.25
N ASP A 10 -7.37 -3.84 -14.56
CA ASP A 10 -6.10 -4.39 -15.01
C ASP A 10 -5.60 -3.75 -16.30
N ILE A 11 -6.47 -3.59 -17.30
CA ILE A 11 -6.13 -2.91 -18.55
C ILE A 11 -5.72 -1.46 -18.27
N ALA A 12 -6.49 -0.75 -17.43
CA ALA A 12 -6.24 0.66 -17.17
C ALA A 12 -4.93 0.90 -16.39
N LEU A 13 -4.55 -0.02 -15.50
CA LEU A 13 -3.38 0.09 -14.63
C LEU A 13 -2.10 -0.51 -15.21
N SER A 14 -2.19 -1.61 -15.95
CA SER A 14 -1.02 -2.37 -16.47
C SER A 14 -0.10 -1.54 -17.37
N HIS A 15 -0.65 -0.60 -18.14
CA HIS A 15 0.14 0.29 -18.99
C HIS A 15 0.85 1.42 -18.23
N ARG A 16 0.46 1.69 -16.98
CA ARG A 16 0.94 2.84 -16.19
C ARG A 16 1.86 2.44 -15.05
N ILE A 17 1.72 1.21 -14.58
CA ILE A 17 2.47 0.68 -13.45
C ILE A 17 3.54 -0.29 -13.97
N ARG A 18 4.81 0.00 -13.66
CA ARG A 18 5.90 -0.95 -13.93
C ARG A 18 5.78 -2.18 -13.02
N ASN A 19 6.14 -3.35 -13.54
CA ASN A 19 6.07 -4.64 -12.83
C ASN A 19 4.64 -4.96 -12.33
N TYR A 20 3.63 -4.65 -13.15
CA TYR A 20 2.22 -4.83 -12.77
C TYR A 20 1.88 -6.26 -12.34
N ASP A 21 2.40 -7.27 -13.06
CA ASP A 21 2.15 -8.68 -12.75
C ASP A 21 2.70 -9.08 -11.38
N GLU A 22 3.86 -8.57 -11.00
CA GLU A 22 4.46 -8.78 -9.67
C GLU A 22 3.58 -8.16 -8.58
N ILE A 23 3.08 -6.94 -8.82
CA ILE A 23 2.17 -6.24 -7.90
C ILE A 23 0.86 -7.00 -7.74
N LEU A 24 0.31 -7.54 -8.84
CA LEU A 24 -0.89 -8.37 -8.81
C LEU A 24 -0.66 -9.65 -8.01
N TYR A 25 0.46 -10.33 -8.25
CA TYR A 25 0.83 -11.55 -7.54
C TYR A 25 0.96 -11.30 -6.03
N GLU A 26 1.74 -10.30 -5.65
CA GLU A 26 1.94 -9.88 -4.27
C GLU A 26 0.64 -9.44 -3.59
N GLY A 27 -0.17 -8.65 -4.31
CA GLY A 27 -1.48 -8.21 -3.86
C GLY A 27 -2.45 -9.37 -3.62
N THR A 28 -2.44 -10.36 -4.51
CA THR A 28 -3.26 -11.57 -4.39
C THR A 28 -2.82 -12.40 -3.18
N ARG A 29 -1.50 -12.58 -3.01
CA ARG A 29 -0.94 -13.27 -1.84
C ARG A 29 -1.39 -12.60 -0.55
N LYS A 30 -1.22 -11.27 -0.46
CA LYS A 30 -1.67 -10.47 0.70
C LYS A 30 -3.17 -10.58 0.93
N ARG A 31 -4.00 -10.50 -0.12
CA ARG A 31 -5.45 -10.64 0.01
C ARG A 31 -5.81 -11.97 0.66
N ASN A 32 -5.22 -13.06 0.17
CA ASN A 32 -5.55 -14.42 0.59
C ASN A 32 -5.08 -14.74 2.02
N SER A 33 -4.04 -14.06 2.51
CA SER A 33 -3.53 -14.22 3.89
C SER A 33 -4.01 -13.14 4.86
N CYS A 34 -4.78 -12.15 4.41
CA CYS A 34 -5.21 -11.03 5.25
C CYS A 34 -6.31 -11.45 6.23
N VAL A 35 -6.11 -11.17 7.51
CA VAL A 35 -7.12 -11.44 8.58
C VAL A 35 -8.43 -10.67 8.37
N PHE A 36 -8.37 -9.57 7.62
CA PHE A 36 -9.53 -8.73 7.29
C PHE A 36 -10.25 -9.17 6.00
N PHE A 37 -9.74 -10.16 5.29
CA PHE A 37 -10.39 -10.68 4.09
C PHE A 37 -11.22 -11.92 4.45
N SER A 38 -12.52 -11.88 4.17
CA SER A 38 -13.48 -12.93 4.49
C SER A 38 -14.49 -13.05 3.35
N PRO A 39 -15.04 -14.24 3.08
CA PRO A 39 -15.28 -14.79 1.73
C PRO A 39 -15.60 -13.75 0.64
N GLY A 40 -14.55 -13.22 -0.01
CA GLY A 40 -14.67 -12.32 -1.16
C GLY A 40 -14.79 -10.82 -0.85
N TYR A 41 -14.74 -10.38 0.41
CA TYR A 41 -14.80 -8.98 0.79
C TYR A 41 -13.81 -8.62 1.91
N CYS A 42 -13.46 -7.34 2.00
CA CYS A 42 -12.67 -6.79 3.09
C CYS A 42 -13.58 -6.23 4.18
N LYS A 43 -13.39 -6.68 5.43
CA LYS A 43 -14.11 -6.14 6.60
C LYS A 43 -13.43 -4.94 7.24
N LYS A 44 -12.17 -4.62 6.90
CA LYS A 44 -11.45 -3.50 7.51
C LYS A 44 -11.99 -2.14 7.05
N PHE A 45 -12.36 -2.03 5.78
CA PHE A 45 -12.81 -0.77 5.22
C PHE A 45 -14.33 -0.67 5.26
N SER A 46 -14.82 0.48 5.73
CA SER A 46 -16.24 0.84 5.71
C SER A 46 -16.71 1.01 4.26
N PRO A 47 -17.94 0.62 3.90
CA PRO A 47 -18.53 0.89 2.58
C PRO A 47 -18.64 2.39 2.25
N ARG A 48 -18.53 3.26 3.26
CA ARG A 48 -18.48 4.73 3.08
C ARG A 48 -17.11 5.24 2.64
N SER A 49 -16.09 4.38 2.63
CA SER A 49 -14.72 4.73 2.21
C SER A 49 -14.71 5.11 0.73
N LYS A 50 -14.09 6.24 0.39
CA LYS A 50 -14.01 6.75 -0.98
C LYS A 50 -12.71 6.28 -1.65
N ILE A 51 -12.49 4.97 -1.64
CA ILE A 51 -11.24 4.40 -2.13
C ILE A 51 -11.36 4.25 -3.65
N LEU A 52 -12.21 3.33 -4.14
CA LEU A 52 -12.69 3.33 -5.53
C LEU A 52 -14.09 2.70 -5.55
N ALA A 53 -15.06 3.38 -6.18
CA ALA A 53 -16.43 2.89 -6.29
C ALA A 53 -16.53 1.55 -7.05
N SER A 54 -15.61 1.31 -7.98
CA SER A 54 -15.51 0.05 -8.75
C SER A 54 -15.24 -1.17 -7.88
N TRP A 55 -14.69 -0.97 -6.67
CA TRP A 55 -14.38 -2.03 -5.70
C TRP A 55 -15.52 -2.27 -4.71
N ILE A 56 -16.66 -1.59 -4.85
CA ILE A 56 -17.84 -1.80 -4.01
C ILE A 56 -18.85 -2.65 -4.79
N SER A 57 -19.33 -3.72 -4.16
CA SER A 57 -20.38 -4.59 -4.67
C SER A 57 -21.34 -4.95 -3.55
N ASN A 58 -22.64 -4.72 -3.75
CA ASN A 58 -23.69 -4.99 -2.76
C ASN A 58 -23.37 -4.41 -1.36
N GLY A 59 -22.80 -3.20 -1.31
CA GLY A 59 -22.43 -2.54 -0.05
C GLY A 59 -21.25 -3.16 0.68
N LYS A 60 -20.49 -4.07 0.05
CA LYS A 60 -19.25 -4.63 0.57
C LYS A 60 -18.07 -4.24 -0.31
N ILE A 61 -16.90 -4.04 0.31
CA ILE A 61 -15.66 -3.78 -0.43
C ILE A 61 -15.08 -5.11 -0.89
N ILE A 62 -15.01 -5.29 -2.21
CA ILE A 62 -14.33 -6.37 -2.89
C ILE A 62 -13.00 -5.81 -3.40
N PRO A 63 -11.91 -5.96 -2.63
CA PRO A 63 -10.66 -5.31 -2.96
C PRO A 63 -9.99 -5.95 -4.18
N HIS A 64 -9.62 -5.12 -5.13
CA HIS A 64 -8.73 -5.51 -6.21
C HIS A 64 -7.35 -5.92 -5.65
N PRO A 65 -6.62 -6.90 -6.22
CA PRO A 65 -5.30 -7.28 -5.72
C PRO A 65 -4.32 -6.11 -5.58
N VAL A 66 -4.31 -5.18 -6.54
CA VAL A 66 -3.51 -3.95 -6.45
C VAL A 66 -3.81 -3.16 -5.16
N PHE A 67 -5.06 -3.10 -4.74
CA PHE A 67 -5.40 -2.43 -3.48
C PHE A 67 -4.83 -3.18 -2.27
N CYS A 68 -4.92 -4.50 -2.26
CA CYS A 68 -4.32 -5.32 -1.20
C CYS A 68 -2.80 -5.17 -1.15
N TYR A 69 -2.14 -4.97 -2.29
CA TYR A 69 -0.72 -4.63 -2.34
C TYR A 69 -0.41 -3.31 -1.61
N LEU A 70 -1.25 -2.30 -1.82
CA LEU A 70 -1.15 -0.94 -1.27
C LEU A 70 -1.74 -0.80 0.15
N CYS A 71 -2.37 -1.83 0.70
CA CYS A 71 -3.10 -1.71 1.95
C CYS A 71 -2.15 -1.55 3.14
N PRO A 72 -2.24 -0.46 3.93
CA PRO A 72 -1.38 -0.26 5.10
C PRO A 72 -1.80 -1.15 6.29
N TYR A 73 -2.99 -1.74 6.25
CA TYR A 73 -3.54 -2.52 7.36
C TYR A 73 -3.31 -4.03 7.23
N TYR A 74 -2.72 -4.52 6.13
CA TYR A 74 -2.60 -5.96 5.83
C TYR A 74 -2.01 -6.78 6.99
N SER A 75 -0.96 -6.27 7.63
CA SER A 75 -0.22 -6.99 8.69
C SER A 75 -0.74 -6.74 10.11
N LEU A 76 -1.88 -6.05 10.26
CA LEU A 76 -2.43 -5.76 11.58
C LEU A 76 -3.25 -6.93 12.12
N ARG A 77 -3.30 -7.03 13.44
CA ARG A 77 -4.24 -7.92 14.13
C ARG A 77 -5.66 -7.39 13.96
N ASP A 78 -6.62 -8.31 13.91
CA ASP A 78 -8.02 -7.92 13.85
C ASP A 78 -8.43 -7.23 15.15
N ASP A 79 -8.79 -5.96 15.03
CA ASP A 79 -9.26 -5.09 16.12
C ASP A 79 -10.78 -4.91 16.10
N GLU A 80 -11.47 -5.63 15.20
CA GLU A 80 -12.93 -5.53 14.94
C GLU A 80 -13.40 -4.13 14.53
N LYS A 81 -12.47 -3.21 14.25
CA LYS A 81 -12.78 -1.82 13.89
C LYS A 81 -12.74 -1.63 12.39
N THR A 82 -13.80 -1.02 11.87
CA THR A 82 -13.81 -0.52 10.50
C THR A 82 -13.16 0.86 10.41
N VAL A 83 -12.50 1.15 9.30
CA VAL A 83 -11.94 2.46 8.99
C VAL A 83 -12.68 3.07 7.82
N THR A 84 -12.91 4.38 7.86
CA THR A 84 -13.41 5.15 6.71
C THR A 84 -12.28 6.03 6.24
N VAL A 85 -11.77 5.76 5.04
CA VAL A 85 -10.65 6.49 4.43
C VAL A 85 -10.90 6.67 2.93
N ASP A 86 -10.15 7.55 2.30
CA ASP A 86 -10.05 7.63 0.83
C ASP A 86 -8.62 7.27 0.34
N LEU A 87 -8.39 7.31 -0.97
CA LEU A 87 -7.06 7.05 -1.53
C LEU A 87 -6.02 8.09 -1.10
N PHE A 88 -6.45 9.34 -0.90
CA PHE A 88 -5.58 10.43 -0.50
C PHE A 88 -5.10 10.25 0.94
N ASP A 89 -5.98 9.80 1.84
CA ASP A 89 -5.62 9.42 3.21
C ASP A 89 -4.52 8.36 3.23
N ILE A 90 -4.68 7.29 2.44
CA ILE A 90 -3.69 6.21 2.33
C ILE A 90 -2.37 6.75 1.76
N TYR A 91 -2.43 7.60 0.74
CA TYR A 91 -1.24 8.28 0.21
C TYR A 91 -0.53 9.13 1.27
N MET A 92 -1.29 9.89 2.07
CA MET A 92 -0.76 10.70 3.16
C MET A 92 -0.14 9.85 4.27
N MET A 93 -0.70 8.68 4.59
CA MET A 93 -0.07 7.72 5.51
C MET A 93 1.32 7.32 5.03
N TYR A 94 1.47 6.96 3.75
CA TYR A 94 2.77 6.59 3.18
C TYR A 94 3.75 7.76 3.09
N ARG A 95 3.26 8.98 2.80
CA ARG A 95 4.06 10.21 2.83
C ARG A 95 4.63 10.49 4.22
N ASN A 96 3.80 10.36 5.26
CA ASN A 96 4.22 10.56 6.64
C ASN A 96 5.22 9.49 7.08
N LEU A 97 4.99 8.22 6.71
CA LEU A 97 5.88 7.12 7.02
C LEU A 97 7.24 7.28 6.33
N LYS A 98 7.26 7.70 5.07
CA LYS A 98 8.48 8.06 4.34
C LYS A 98 9.30 9.12 5.09
N ALA A 99 8.68 10.21 5.51
CA ALA A 99 9.36 11.28 6.23
C ALA A 99 9.86 10.84 7.63
N GLN A 100 9.24 9.84 8.25
CA GLN A 100 9.75 9.24 9.49
C GLN A 100 11.01 8.41 9.23
N ILE A 101 10.99 7.56 8.19
CA ILE A 101 12.12 6.71 7.82
C ILE A 101 13.34 7.54 7.39
N GLU A 102 13.14 8.60 6.59
CA GLU A 102 14.23 9.48 6.16
C GLU A 102 14.93 10.16 7.35
N ARG A 103 14.15 10.60 8.36
CA ARG A 103 14.72 11.15 9.61
C ARG A 103 15.48 10.10 10.40
N GLU A 104 14.99 8.88 10.45
CA GLU A 104 15.66 7.78 11.15
C GLU A 104 16.96 7.36 10.45
N LEU A 105 16.96 7.30 9.12
CA LEU A 105 18.15 7.06 8.31
C LEU A 105 19.21 8.13 8.57
N GLN A 106 18.82 9.41 8.57
CA GLN A 106 19.74 10.51 8.88
C GLN A 106 20.34 10.38 10.29
N PHE A 107 19.53 9.98 11.28
CA PHE A 107 20.02 9.72 12.63
C PHE A 107 21.04 8.56 12.68
N ILE A 108 20.74 7.46 11.99
CA ILE A 108 21.64 6.29 11.93
C ILE A 108 22.94 6.63 11.22
N GLU A 109 22.87 7.39 10.13
CA GLU A 109 24.06 7.82 9.38
C GLU A 109 24.97 8.69 10.24
N ASN A 110 24.41 9.67 10.97
CA ASN A 110 25.15 10.48 11.93
C ASN A 110 25.83 9.63 13.03
N LYS A 111 25.13 8.60 13.53
CA LYS A 111 25.71 7.68 14.52
C LYS A 111 26.83 6.82 13.92
N LEU A 112 26.67 6.36 12.68
CA LEU A 112 27.71 5.58 12.00
C LEU A 112 28.96 6.40 11.66
N THR A 113 28.86 7.73 11.53
CA THR A 113 30.02 8.62 11.40
C THR A 113 30.69 8.91 12.75
N GLU A 114 29.93 8.97 13.85
CA GLU A 114 30.46 9.19 15.21
C GLU A 114 31.24 7.97 15.76
N PHE A 115 30.78 6.75 15.46
CA PHE A 115 31.45 5.51 15.85
C PHE A 115 32.34 5.00 14.70
N SER A 116 33.45 4.31 15.01
CA SER A 116 34.21 3.65 13.94
C SER A 116 33.28 2.69 13.20
N TYR A 117 33.15 2.84 11.87
CA TYR A 117 32.18 2.12 11.04
C TYR A 117 32.16 0.61 11.36
N SER A 118 33.31 0.05 11.77
CA SER A 118 33.53 -1.35 12.18
C SER A 118 32.84 -1.83 13.45
N THR A 119 32.40 -0.96 14.37
CA THR A 119 31.85 -1.38 15.68
C THR A 119 30.33 -1.58 15.71
N SER A 120 29.60 -1.26 14.64
CA SER A 120 28.13 -1.23 14.68
C SER A 120 27.45 -1.98 13.53
N LEU A 121 27.60 -3.30 13.49
CA LEU A 121 26.88 -4.19 12.56
C LEU A 121 25.35 -4.04 12.69
N ALA A 122 24.83 -3.82 13.89
CA ALA A 122 23.39 -3.68 14.14
C ALA A 122 22.79 -2.42 13.46
N LEU A 123 23.46 -1.26 13.58
CA LEU A 123 22.99 -0.03 12.90
C LEU A 123 23.06 -0.17 11.39
N ARG A 124 24.08 -0.86 10.85
CA ARG A 124 24.16 -1.11 9.40
C ARG A 124 23.00 -1.97 8.91
N ARG A 125 22.67 -3.06 9.61
CA ARG A 125 21.50 -3.90 9.25
C ARG A 125 20.21 -3.09 9.28
N ARG A 126 19.99 -2.34 10.36
CA ARG A 126 18.81 -1.46 10.48
C ARG A 126 18.75 -0.42 9.35
N ARG A 127 19.88 0.15 8.93
CA ARG A 127 19.95 1.07 7.79
C ARG A 127 19.48 0.39 6.50
N GLU A 128 19.98 -0.80 6.19
CA GLU A 128 19.57 -1.54 4.99
C GLU A 128 18.09 -1.94 5.02
N ASP A 129 17.58 -2.34 6.19
CA ASP A 129 16.15 -2.65 6.38
C ASP A 129 15.28 -1.41 6.10
N LEU A 130 15.69 -0.24 6.61
CA LEU A 130 15.00 1.03 6.40
C LEU A 130 15.06 1.49 4.93
N LEU A 131 16.19 1.31 4.25
CA LEU A 131 16.31 1.61 2.82
C LEU A 131 15.37 0.73 1.98
N THR A 132 15.35 -0.57 2.26
CA THR A 132 14.42 -1.52 1.62
C THR A 132 12.97 -1.11 1.85
N PHE A 133 12.64 -0.69 3.07
CA PHE A 133 11.28 -0.24 3.38
C PHE A 133 10.93 1.10 2.73
N LEU A 134 11.89 2.01 2.62
CA LEU A 134 11.74 3.30 1.95
C LEU A 134 11.44 3.12 0.45
N ASP A 135 12.11 2.16 -0.20
CA ASP A 135 11.87 1.80 -1.60
C ASP A 135 10.46 1.25 -1.81
N ASP A 136 10.02 0.32 -0.96
CA ASP A 136 8.65 -0.22 -0.97
C ASP A 136 7.58 0.88 -0.80
N ILE A 137 7.76 1.77 0.18
CA ILE A 137 6.84 2.91 0.42
C ILE A 137 6.83 3.87 -0.77
N THR A 138 8.00 4.13 -1.35
CA THR A 138 8.11 5.02 -2.51
C THR A 138 7.40 4.43 -3.72
N MET A 139 7.49 3.12 -3.95
CA MET A 139 6.76 2.42 -5.01
C MET A 139 5.25 2.50 -4.77
N LYS A 140 4.78 2.15 -3.57
CA LYS A 140 3.34 2.23 -3.21
C LYS A 140 2.78 3.64 -3.37
N SER A 141 3.54 4.65 -2.96
CA SER A 141 3.16 6.06 -3.12
C SER A 141 3.01 6.47 -4.59
N LYS A 142 3.92 6.01 -5.46
CA LYS A 142 3.83 6.27 -6.91
C LYS A 142 2.58 5.63 -7.52
N ILE A 143 2.30 4.39 -7.16
CA ILE A 143 1.10 3.68 -7.64
C ILE A 143 -0.18 4.38 -7.16
N LEU A 144 -0.25 4.76 -5.88
CA LEU A 144 -1.40 5.49 -5.33
C LEU A 144 -1.66 6.79 -6.07
N LEU A 145 -0.61 7.57 -6.36
CA LEU A 145 -0.74 8.80 -7.15
C LEU A 145 -1.28 8.55 -8.55
N GLU A 146 -0.83 7.49 -9.23
CA GLU A 146 -1.38 7.16 -10.55
C GLU A 146 -2.86 6.76 -10.48
N ILE A 147 -3.26 5.98 -9.47
CA ILE A 147 -4.67 5.63 -9.26
C ILE A 147 -5.52 6.87 -8.95
N ILE A 148 -5.04 7.78 -8.09
CA ILE A 148 -5.73 9.04 -7.77
C ILE A 148 -5.94 9.87 -9.04
N LYS A 149 -4.88 10.09 -9.83
CA LYS A 149 -4.98 10.84 -11.10
C LYS A 149 -5.98 10.23 -12.08
N MET A 150 -6.12 8.91 -12.10
CA MET A 150 -7.11 8.23 -12.94
C MET A 150 -8.52 8.48 -12.42
N SER A 151 -8.73 8.38 -11.11
CA SER A 151 -10.05 8.63 -10.50
C SER A 151 -10.55 10.06 -10.72
N GLU A 152 -9.65 11.03 -10.86
CA GLU A 152 -9.99 12.42 -11.19
C GLU A 152 -10.26 12.63 -12.69
N LYS A 153 -9.61 11.87 -13.58
CA LYS A 153 -9.77 12.00 -15.05
C LYS A 153 -11.03 11.33 -15.58
N ASP A 154 -11.48 10.27 -14.92
CA ASP A 154 -12.70 9.53 -15.30
C ASP A 154 -13.98 10.11 -14.64
N GLY A 155 -13.85 11.22 -13.91
CA GLY A 155 -14.96 11.99 -13.35
C GLY A 155 -15.67 12.84 -14.40
N TYR A 156 -16.64 12.22 -15.09
CA TYR A 156 -17.81 12.92 -15.66
C TYR A 156 -18.92 13.03 -14.61
#